data_AF-A0A231VPD0-F1
#
_entry.id   AF-A0A231VPD0-F1
#
_cell.length_a   1.000
_cell.length_b   1.000
_cell.length_c   1.000
_cell.angle_alpha   90.00
_cell.angle_beta   90.00
_cell.angle_gamma   90.00
#
_symmetry.space_group_name_H-M   'P 1'
#
loop_
_entity.id
_entity.type
_entity.pdbx_description
1 polymer ?
#
loop_
_entity_poly.entity_id
_entity_poly.type
_entity_poly.pdbx_seq_one_letter_code
_entity_poly.pdbx_strand_id
1 'polypeptide(L)'
;VTRLTYQSFKEPSLEEWVFVLSQQPEEEAQNLALDMELYVEGSLDIFSHKTNIQTGSNFLIYNVKKLGDELKQIALMVVFDQIWNRVVRNQKLGKKTWIYFDEMQLLL
;
A
#
# COMPACT_ATOMS: atom_id res chain seq x y z
N VAL A 1 -17.29 8.15 5.55
CA VAL A 1 -16.01 8.37 4.83
C VAL A 1 -15.84 7.44 3.64
N THR A 2 -15.51 6.15 3.79
CA THR A 2 -15.16 5.26 2.66
C THR A 2 -16.14 5.28 1.50
N ARG A 3 -17.46 5.18 1.75
CA ARG A 3 -18.47 5.26 0.70
C ARG A 3 -18.45 6.60 -0.06
N LEU A 4 -18.22 7.71 0.66
CA LEU A 4 -18.16 9.05 0.07
C LEU A 4 -16.90 9.18 -0.80
N THR A 5 -15.77 8.64 -0.35
CA THR A 5 -14.52 8.64 -1.12
C THR A 5 -14.70 7.92 -2.47
N TYR A 6 -15.30 6.72 -2.47
CA TYR A 6 -15.56 5.96 -3.70
C TYR A 6 -16.67 6.55 -4.60
N GLN A 7 -17.46 7.52 -4.11
CA GLN A 7 -18.40 8.28 -4.94
C GLN A 7 -17.68 9.39 -5.72
N SER A 8 -16.63 9.98 -5.13
CA SER A 8 -15.87 11.09 -5.71
C SER A 8 -14.67 10.62 -6.54
N PHE A 9 -14.08 9.48 -6.19
CA PHE A 9 -12.85 8.97 -6.81
C PHE A 9 -13.04 7.52 -7.28
N LYS A 10 -12.64 7.23 -8.53
CA LYS A 10 -12.77 5.89 -9.14
C LYS A 10 -11.76 4.89 -8.56
N GLU A 11 -10.57 5.35 -8.26
CA GLU A 11 -9.46 4.57 -7.69
C GLU A 11 -8.80 5.41 -6.59
N PRO A 12 -9.45 5.50 -5.40
CA PRO A 12 -9.03 6.41 -4.37
C PRO A 12 -7.67 6.01 -3.77
N SER A 13 -6.81 7.01 -3.53
CA SER A 13 -5.61 6.88 -2.71
C SER A 13 -5.91 7.08 -1.22
N LEU A 14 -4.94 6.80 -0.35
CA LEU A 14 -5.09 7.08 1.08
C LEU A 14 -5.18 8.59 1.35
N GLU A 15 -4.48 9.40 0.56
CA GLU A 15 -4.56 10.87 0.59
C GLU A 15 -5.99 11.35 0.31
N GLU A 16 -6.60 10.86 -0.77
CA GLU A 16 -7.98 11.20 -1.13
C GLU A 16 -8.99 10.72 -0.06
N TRP A 17 -8.69 9.61 0.61
CA TRP A 17 -9.50 9.12 1.73
C TRP A 17 -9.39 10.01 2.98
N VAL A 18 -8.17 10.42 3.35
CA VAL A 18 -7.93 11.32 4.51
C VAL A 18 -8.47 12.72 4.24
N PHE A 19 -8.39 13.19 3.00
CA PHE A 19 -9.05 14.43 2.59
C PHE A 19 -10.57 14.36 2.84
N VAL A 20 -11.24 13.28 2.45
CA VAL A 20 -12.69 13.12 2.70
C VAL A 20 -13.00 12.95 4.20
N LEU A 21 -12.09 12.32 4.96
CA LEU A 21 -12.19 12.20 6.41
C LEU A 21 -12.14 13.58 7.09
N SER A 22 -11.23 14.46 6.68
CA SER A 22 -11.09 15.81 7.26
C SER A 22 -12.25 16.75 6.91
N GLN A 23 -13.10 16.40 5.95
CA GLN A 23 -14.33 17.15 5.67
C GLN A 23 -15.51 16.74 6.56
N GLN A 24 -15.36 15.70 7.40
CA GLN A 24 -16.42 15.29 8.31
C GLN A 24 -16.53 16.28 9.50
N PRO A 25 -17.74 16.64 9.95
CA PRO A 25 -17.93 17.61 11.03
C PRO A 25 -17.58 17.07 12.43
N GLU A 26 -17.48 15.75 12.60
CA GLU A 26 -17.20 15.10 13.87
C GLU A 26 -15.75 15.33 14.34
N GLU A 27 -15.56 15.61 15.62
CA GLU A 27 -14.24 15.87 16.22
C GLU A 27 -13.33 14.63 16.14
N GLU A 28 -13.90 13.44 16.28
CA GLU A 28 -13.20 12.17 16.14
C GLU A 28 -12.62 11.99 14.73
N ALA A 29 -13.30 12.51 13.71
CA ALA A 29 -12.81 12.44 12.34
C ALA A 29 -11.63 13.39 12.12
N GLN A 30 -11.65 14.57 12.73
CA GLN A 30 -10.54 15.52 12.69
C GLN A 30 -9.30 14.98 13.41
N ASN A 31 -9.49 14.41 14.61
CA ASN A 31 -8.40 13.79 15.37
C ASN A 31 -7.79 12.62 14.59
N LEU A 32 -8.61 11.77 13.99
CA LEU A 32 -8.12 10.67 13.17
C LEU A 32 -7.41 11.16 11.90
N ALA A 33 -7.87 12.24 11.28
CA ALA A 33 -7.18 12.83 10.11
C ALA A 33 -5.79 13.34 10.48
N LEU A 34 -5.65 13.96 11.66
CA LEU A 34 -4.36 14.42 12.19
C LEU A 34 -3.40 13.25 12.46
N ASP A 35 -3.88 12.19 13.12
CA ASP A 35 -3.07 10.98 13.36
C ASP A 35 -2.58 10.32 12.06
N MET A 36 -3.36 10.48 10.98
CA MET A 36 -3.05 9.94 9.66
C MET A 36 -2.07 10.80 8.85
N GLU A 37 -1.77 12.04 9.25
CA GLU A 37 -0.90 12.98 8.53
C GLU A 37 0.49 12.37 8.28
N LEU A 38 1.06 11.69 9.29
CA LEU A 38 2.37 11.02 9.20
C LEU A 38 2.44 10.00 8.04
N TYR A 39 1.32 9.32 7.77
CA TYR A 39 1.20 8.26 6.77
C TYR A 39 0.72 8.76 5.40
N VAL A 40 0.31 10.02 5.30
CA VAL A 40 -0.21 10.61 4.05
C VAL A 40 0.74 11.65 3.46
N GLU A 41 1.21 12.58 4.28
CA GLU A 41 2.10 13.69 3.88
C GLU A 41 3.44 13.68 4.64
N GLY A 42 3.54 12.88 5.71
CA GLY A 42 4.74 12.77 6.53
C GLY A 42 5.81 11.81 6.01
N SER A 43 6.73 11.42 6.89
CA SER A 43 7.87 10.56 6.54
C SER A 43 7.51 9.11 6.21
N LEU A 44 6.24 8.72 6.39
CA LEU A 44 5.69 7.37 6.21
C LEU A 44 4.66 7.32 5.05
N ASP A 45 4.75 8.22 4.09
CA ASP A 45 3.78 8.37 2.98
C ASP A 45 3.87 7.33 1.85
N ILE A 46 4.68 6.28 2.01
CA ILE A 46 4.97 5.34 0.90
C ILE A 46 3.74 4.62 0.33
N PHE A 47 2.67 4.49 1.13
CA PHE A 47 1.38 3.90 0.72
C PHE A 47 0.31 4.93 0.36
N SER A 48 0.59 6.23 0.50
CA SER A 48 -0.39 7.27 0.21
C SER A 48 -0.53 7.55 -1.28
N HIS A 49 0.50 7.23 -2.06
CA HIS A 49 0.57 7.48 -3.50
C HIS A 49 0.08 6.30 -4.34
N LYS A 50 -0.33 6.60 -5.58
CA LYS A 50 -0.70 5.55 -6.55
C LYS A 50 0.48 4.66 -6.86
N THR A 51 0.24 3.35 -6.92
CA THR A 51 1.26 2.36 -7.25
C THR A 51 1.79 2.59 -8.67
N ASN A 52 3.08 2.86 -8.80
CA ASN A 52 3.78 3.04 -10.08
C ASN A 52 4.34 1.72 -10.67
N ILE A 53 4.03 0.58 -10.04
CA ILE A 53 4.62 -0.73 -10.37
C ILE A 53 3.99 -1.29 -11.66
N GLN A 54 4.82 -1.46 -12.68
CA GLN A 54 4.44 -2.17 -13.90
C GLN A 54 4.41 -3.69 -13.66
N THR A 55 3.28 -4.20 -13.16
CA THR A 55 3.11 -5.62 -12.81
C THR A 55 3.18 -6.60 -14.00
N GLY A 56 3.24 -6.09 -15.24
CA GLY A 56 3.39 -6.90 -16.46
C GLY A 56 4.81 -7.36 -16.78
N SER A 57 5.84 -6.82 -16.13
CA SER A 57 7.23 -7.25 -16.36
C SER A 57 7.45 -8.69 -15.89
N ASN A 58 8.27 -9.47 -16.60
CA ASN A 58 8.69 -10.81 -16.15
C ASN A 58 9.65 -10.77 -14.95
N PHE A 59 10.29 -9.63 -14.70
CA PHE A 59 11.25 -9.40 -13.62
C PHE A 59 10.82 -8.17 -12.80
N LEU A 60 10.56 -8.37 -11.51
CA LEU A 60 10.11 -7.34 -10.58
C LEU A 60 11.02 -7.33 -9.35
N ILE A 61 11.41 -6.13 -8.92
CA ILE A 61 12.16 -5.91 -7.70
C ILE A 61 11.35 -4.97 -6.80
N TYR A 62 11.06 -5.42 -5.59
CA TYR A 62 10.46 -4.57 -4.56
C TYR A 62 11.58 -4.06 -3.65
N ASN A 63 11.79 -2.74 -3.61
CA ASN A 63 12.81 -2.14 -2.75
C ASN A 63 12.19 -1.64 -1.45
N VAL A 64 12.56 -2.27 -0.35
CA VAL A 64 12.06 -2.00 1.01
C VAL A 64 13.04 -1.20 1.88
N LYS A 65 14.19 -0.77 1.34
CA LYS A 65 15.26 -0.10 2.14
C LYS A 65 14.87 1.24 2.76
N LYS A 66 13.90 1.93 2.17
CA LYS A 66 13.47 3.27 2.63
C LYS A 66 12.20 3.24 3.50
N LEU A 67 11.74 2.05 3.87
CA LEU A 67 10.61 1.91 4.79
C LEU A 67 11.09 2.21 6.21
N GLY A 68 10.40 3.13 6.90
CA GLY A 68 10.55 3.28 8.34
C GLY A 68 10.16 1.98 9.06
N ASP A 69 10.78 1.70 10.20
CA ASP A 69 10.64 0.40 10.90
C ASP A 69 9.19 0.04 11.22
N GLU A 70 8.36 1.02 11.57
CA GLU A 70 6.93 0.83 11.87
C GLU A 70 6.11 0.40 10.65
N LEU A 71 6.41 0.96 9.47
CA LEU A 71 5.71 0.63 8.24
C LEU A 71 6.21 -0.64 7.58
N LYS A 72 7.41 -1.09 7.94
CA LYS A 72 8.08 -2.20 7.26
C LYS A 72 7.21 -3.46 7.26
N GLN A 73 6.55 -3.77 8.39
CA GLN A 73 5.68 -4.94 8.48
C GLN A 73 4.47 -4.84 7.55
N ILE A 74 3.74 -3.72 7.58
CA ILE A 74 2.57 -3.48 6.73
C ILE A 74 2.98 -3.51 5.26
N ALA A 75 4.10 -2.88 4.93
CA ALA A 75 4.64 -2.87 3.59
C ALA A 75 4.94 -4.26 3.04
N LEU A 76 5.58 -5.09 3.85
CA LEU A 76 5.89 -6.46 3.49
C LEU A 76 4.61 -7.27 3.30
N MET A 77 3.58 -7.07 4.13
CA MET A 77 2.27 -7.70 3.93
C MET A 77 1.65 -7.33 2.57
N VAL A 78 1.68 -6.04 2.19
CA VAL A 78 1.17 -5.58 0.88
C VAL A 78 1.97 -6.20 -0.28
N VAL A 79 3.31 -6.21 -0.17
CA VAL A 79 4.18 -6.83 -1.18
C VAL A 79 3.91 -8.32 -1.30
N PHE A 80 3.68 -9.03 -0.19
CA PHE A 80 3.35 -10.45 -0.20
C PHE A 80 1.99 -10.73 -0.86
N ASP A 81 0.98 -9.91 -0.61
CA ASP A 81 -0.30 -10.02 -1.31
C ASP A 81 -0.13 -9.84 -2.83
N GLN A 82 0.67 -8.86 -3.25
CA GLN A 82 0.97 -8.66 -4.67
C GLN A 82 1.74 -9.84 -5.29
N ILE A 83 2.74 -10.38 -4.59
CA ILE A 83 3.48 -11.57 -5.03
C ILE A 83 2.53 -12.77 -5.14
N TRP A 84 1.67 -12.97 -4.15
CA TRP A 84 0.67 -14.05 -4.14
C TRP A 84 -0.29 -13.95 -5.32
N ASN A 85 -0.87 -12.77 -5.55
CA ASN A 85 -1.75 -12.51 -6.69
C ASN A 85 -1.06 -12.81 -8.02
N ARG A 86 0.23 -12.51 -8.15
CA ARG A 86 1.04 -12.84 -9.32
C ARG A 86 1.29 -14.34 -9.46
N VAL A 87 1.57 -15.05 -8.37
CA VAL A 87 1.73 -16.52 -8.38
C VAL A 87 0.44 -17.18 -8.88
N VAL A 88 -0.71 -16.78 -8.34
CA VAL A 88 -2.03 -17.30 -8.76
C VAL A 88 -2.29 -17.02 -10.24
N ARG A 89 -2.01 -15.79 -10.70
CA ARG A 89 -2.16 -15.43 -12.13
C ARG A 89 -1.27 -16.29 -13.03
N ASN A 90 0.01 -16.43 -12.68
CA ASN A 90 0.97 -17.19 -13.48
C ASN A 90 0.65 -18.69 -13.48
N GLN A 91 0.20 -19.24 -12.34
CA GLN A 91 -0.27 -20.62 -12.25
C GLN A 91 -1.41 -20.89 -13.23
N LYS A 92 -2.42 -19.99 -13.31
CA LYS A 92 -3.51 -20.09 -14.29
C LYS A 92 -3.04 -20.05 -15.74
N LEU A 93 -1.90 -19.41 -16.01
CA LEU A 93 -1.29 -19.31 -17.33
C LEU A 93 -0.23 -20.40 -17.60
N GLY A 94 -0.04 -21.35 -16.67
CA GLY A 94 1.00 -22.39 -16.78
C GLY A 94 2.44 -21.87 -16.68
N LYS A 95 2.64 -20.65 -16.17
CA LYS A 95 3.95 -20.02 -16.01
C LYS A 95 4.49 -20.26 -14.61
N LYS A 96 5.77 -20.65 -14.51
CA LYS A 96 6.46 -20.78 -13.22
C LYS A 96 6.88 -19.39 -12.70
N THR A 97 6.62 -19.13 -11.43
CA THR A 97 7.06 -17.90 -10.74
C THR A 97 8.21 -18.24 -9.80
N TRP A 98 9.31 -17.52 -9.90
CA TRP A 98 10.43 -17.60 -8.96
C TRP A 98 10.39 -16.39 -8.04
N ILE A 99 10.55 -16.62 -6.74
CA ILE A 99 10.51 -15.59 -5.71
C ILE A 99 11.82 -15.67 -4.95
N TYR A 100 12.49 -14.53 -4.79
CA TYR A 100 13.73 -14.39 -4.06
C TYR A 100 13.51 -13.35 -2.97
N PHE A 101 13.89 -13.69 -1.75
CA PHE A 101 13.84 -12.79 -0.62
C PHE A 101 15.27 -12.51 -0.19
N ASP A 102 15.61 -11.22 -0.11
CA ASP A 102 16.80 -10.77 0.59
C ASP A 102 16.40 -10.46 2.03
N GLU A 103 17.28 -10.76 2.98
CA GLU A 103 17.08 -10.49 4.41
C GLU A 103 15.85 -11.15 5.07
N MET A 104 15.63 -12.45 4.84
CA MET A 104 14.54 -13.23 5.46
C MET A 104 14.50 -13.13 7.00
N GLN A 105 15.62 -12.86 7.66
CA GLN A 105 15.68 -12.65 9.11
C GLN A 105 14.88 -11.44 9.60
N LEU A 106 14.55 -10.49 8.73
CA LEU A 106 13.73 -9.33 9.09
C LEU A 106 12.23 -9.64 9.10
N LEU A 107 11.86 -10.88 8.73
CA LEU A 107 10.50 -11.39 8.72
C LEU A 107 10.19 -12.34 9.88
N LEU A 108 11.20 -12.71 10.67
CA LEU A 108 11.14 -13.61 11.83
C LEU A 108 11.19 -12.81 13.13
#